data_AF-A0A965HWU7-F1
#
_entry.id   AF-A0A965HWU7-F1
#
_cell.length_a   1.000
_cell.length_b   1.000
_cell.length_c   1.000
_cell.angle_alpha   90.00
_cell.angle_beta   90.00
_cell.angle_gamma   90.00
#
_symmetry.space_group_name_H-M   'P 1'
#
loop_
_entity.id
_entity.type
_entity.pdbx_description
1 polymer ?
#
loop_
_entity_poly.entity_id
_entity_poly.type
_entity_poly.pdbx_seq_one_letter_code
_entity_poly.pdbx_strand_id
1 'polypeptide(L)'
;MSEQDLEMFKAQMQAELNRLEAKSSAKEVAGKAIGKYGLLYITIIVVIGVGSSLMLENEKIAAVMGLLGASLTALISMLGNIAGATEKEEKPEFEVIKSLVAKLDKLDRKEQPMRVDVEGDHVIVTKGDDVVRASK
;
A
#
# COMPACT_ATOMS: atom_id res chain seq x y z
N MET A 1 10.41 -11.41 44.92
CA MET A 1 11.19 -11.02 43.74
C MET A 1 12.29 -10.11 44.21
N SER A 2 13.54 -10.53 44.08
CA SER A 2 14.70 -9.73 44.50
C SER A 2 15.04 -8.68 43.44
N GLU A 3 15.77 -7.61 43.80
CA GLU A 3 16.17 -6.57 42.84
C GLU A 3 16.97 -7.14 41.65
N GLN A 4 17.78 -8.19 41.88
CA GLN A 4 18.52 -8.89 40.83
C GLN A 4 17.61 -9.61 39.83
N ASP A 5 16.48 -10.17 40.28
CA ASP A 5 15.51 -10.81 39.38
C ASP A 5 14.84 -9.78 38.46
N LEU A 6 14.58 -8.57 38.99
CA LEU A 6 14.00 -7.46 38.23
C LEU A 6 14.97 -6.91 37.18
N GLU A 7 16.27 -6.83 37.50
CA GLU A 7 17.30 -6.39 36.55
C GLU A 7 17.52 -7.42 35.44
N MET A 8 17.60 -8.71 35.77
CA MET A 8 17.67 -9.77 34.75
C MET A 8 16.43 -9.80 33.86
N PHE A 9 15.24 -9.62 34.44
CA PHE A 9 13.99 -9.56 33.67
C PHE A 9 13.95 -8.35 32.73
N LYS A 10 14.36 -7.15 33.19
CA LYS A 10 14.47 -5.96 32.34
C LYS A 10 15.49 -6.14 31.22
N ALA A 11 16.65 -6.75 31.51
CA ALA A 11 17.68 -7.00 30.51
C ALA A 11 17.20 -7.99 29.43
N GLN A 12 16.50 -9.05 29.81
CA GLN A 12 15.90 -10.00 28.88
C GLN A 12 14.82 -9.32 28.01
N MET A 13 13.97 -8.49 28.62
CA MET A 13 12.95 -7.75 27.87
C MET A 13 13.55 -6.73 26.91
N GLN A 14 14.62 -6.05 27.29
CA GLN A 14 15.33 -5.13 26.41
C GLN A 14 15.97 -5.86 25.22
N ALA A 15 16.53 -7.06 25.45
CA ALA A 15 17.12 -7.88 24.39
C ALA A 15 16.05 -8.38 23.41
N GLU A 16 14.87 -8.76 23.90
CA GLU A 16 13.76 -9.22 23.08
C GLU A 16 13.10 -8.07 22.30
N LEU A 17 12.94 -6.90 22.93
CA LEU A 17 12.52 -5.66 22.26
C LEU A 17 13.48 -5.26 21.15
N ASN A 18 14.80 -5.29 21.39
CA ASN A 18 15.78 -4.99 20.34
C ASN A 18 15.71 -6.00 19.18
N ARG A 19 15.43 -7.28 19.46
CA ARG A 19 15.25 -8.31 18.43
C ARG A 19 13.97 -8.11 17.62
N LEU A 20 12.90 -7.61 18.27
CA LEU A 20 11.64 -7.23 17.63
C LEU A 20 11.81 -5.96 16.79
N GLU A 21 12.51 -4.94 17.30
CA GLU A 21 12.83 -3.71 16.55
C GLU A 21 13.73 -4.02 15.35
N ALA A 22 14.68 -4.95 15.44
CA ALA A 22 15.48 -5.40 14.29
C ALA A 22 14.67 -6.16 13.22
N LYS A 23 13.51 -6.73 13.58
CA LYS A 23 12.56 -7.35 12.66
C LYS A 23 11.47 -6.39 12.16
N SER A 24 11.34 -5.22 12.78
CA SER A 24 10.33 -4.25 12.38
C SER A 24 10.66 -3.71 10.98
N SER A 25 9.62 -3.53 10.17
CA SER A 25 9.80 -3.04 8.80
C SER A 25 10.37 -1.62 8.83
N ALA A 26 11.17 -1.25 7.82
CA ALA A 26 11.70 0.12 7.70
C ALA A 26 10.59 1.20 7.77
N LYS A 27 9.38 0.85 7.34
CA LYS A 27 8.15 1.66 7.43
C LYS A 27 7.74 1.94 8.88
N GLU A 28 7.82 0.94 9.75
CA GLU A 28 7.40 1.02 11.14
C GLU A 28 8.39 1.81 11.99
N VAL A 29 9.69 1.58 11.79
CA VAL A 29 10.76 2.39 12.41
C VAL A 29 10.66 3.84 11.94
N ALA A 30 10.49 4.07 10.63
CA ALA A 30 10.35 5.42 10.09
C ALA A 30 9.06 6.08 10.59
N GLY A 31 7.92 5.38 10.62
CA GLY A 31 6.67 5.91 11.15
C GLY A 31 6.76 6.34 12.61
N LYS A 32 7.41 5.53 13.47
CA LYS A 32 7.65 5.86 14.89
C LYS A 32 8.54 7.11 15.05
N ALA A 33 9.58 7.22 14.24
CA ALA A 33 10.47 8.40 14.25
C ALA A 33 9.78 9.66 13.72
N ILE A 34 9.02 9.55 12.62
CA ILE A 34 8.24 10.64 12.02
C ILE A 34 7.18 11.13 13.01
N GLY A 35 6.46 10.24 13.68
CA GLY A 35 5.47 10.62 14.69
C GLY A 35 6.09 11.36 15.88
N LYS A 36 7.30 10.98 16.31
CA LYS A 36 7.98 11.59 17.46
C LYS A 36 8.63 12.95 17.13
N TYR A 37 9.27 13.06 15.97
CA TYR A 37 10.09 14.23 15.64
C TYR A 37 9.53 15.08 14.50
N GLY A 38 8.67 14.53 13.65
CA GLY A 38 8.14 15.23 12.47
C GLY A 38 7.39 16.51 12.82
N LEU A 39 6.53 16.48 13.85
CA LEU A 39 5.80 17.68 14.30
C LEU A 39 6.75 18.79 14.78
N LEU A 40 7.80 18.42 15.52
CA LEU A 40 8.77 19.38 16.04
C LEU A 40 9.55 20.05 14.89
N TYR A 41 10.04 19.26 13.92
CA TYR A 41 10.75 19.80 12.77
C TYR A 41 9.87 20.69 11.89
N ILE A 42 8.62 20.30 11.63
CA ILE A 42 7.66 21.14 10.89
C ILE A 42 7.43 22.46 11.60
N THR A 43 7.21 22.43 12.93
CA THR A 43 6.98 23.63 13.73
C THR A 43 8.19 24.57 13.67
N ILE A 44 9.42 24.03 13.77
CA ILE A 44 10.65 24.82 13.65
C ILE A 44 10.75 25.49 12.27
N ILE A 45 10.46 24.76 11.19
CA ILE A 45 10.49 25.32 9.83
C ILE A 45 9.49 26.47 9.68
N VAL A 46 8.28 26.32 10.23
CA VAL A 46 7.26 27.38 10.21
C VAL A 46 7.71 28.60 11.00
N VAL A 47 8.29 28.40 12.19
CA VAL A 47 8.84 29.50 13.00
C VAL A 47 9.95 30.24 12.26
N ILE A 48 10.84 29.53 11.57
CA ILE A 48 11.89 30.15 10.74
C ILE A 48 11.26 30.93 9.58
N GLY A 49 10.22 30.40 8.95
CA GLY A 49 9.50 31.07 7.87
C GLY A 49 8.84 32.39 8.30
N VAL A 50 8.09 32.33 9.41
CA VAL A 50 7.45 33.52 9.99
C VAL A 50 8.50 34.50 10.50
N GLY A 51 9.55 34.02 11.19
CA GLY A 51 10.66 34.86 11.65
C GLY A 51 11.38 35.57 10.51
N SER A 52 11.62 34.87 9.40
CA SER A 52 12.23 35.43 8.19
C SER A 52 11.34 36.50 7.53
N SER A 53 10.01 36.35 7.61
CA SER A 53 9.07 37.37 7.08
C SER A 53 9.13 38.71 7.82
N LEU A 54 9.58 38.73 9.08
CA LEU A 54 9.79 39.98 9.83
C LEU A 54 11.02 40.76 9.33
N MET A 55 11.99 40.08 8.72
CA MET A 55 13.22 40.69 8.19
C MET A 55 13.12 41.00 6.69
N LEU A 56 12.01 40.65 6.04
CA LEU A 56 11.82 40.79 4.60
C LEU A 56 10.90 41.96 4.26
N GLU A 57 11.21 42.63 3.15
CA GLU A 57 10.31 43.63 2.56
C GLU A 57 9.02 42.98 2.05
N ASN A 58 7.89 43.68 2.17
CA ASN A 58 6.55 43.17 1.84
C ASN A 58 6.45 42.52 0.44
N GLU A 59 7.20 43.03 -0.54
CA GLU A 59 7.22 42.51 -1.92
C GLU A 59 7.79 41.09 -2.03
N LYS A 60 8.67 40.68 -1.11
CA LYS A 60 9.35 39.37 -1.12
C LYS A 60 8.62 38.32 -0.29
N ILE A 61 7.69 38.73 0.59
CA ILE A 61 6.97 37.83 1.50
C ILE A 61 6.14 36.82 0.72
N ALA A 62 5.44 37.24 -0.33
CA ALA A 62 4.58 36.36 -1.14
C ALA A 62 5.38 35.21 -1.78
N ALA A 63 6.56 35.51 -2.33
CA ALA A 63 7.43 34.52 -2.96
C ALA A 63 7.97 33.50 -1.94
N VAL A 64 8.42 33.98 -0.77
CA VAL A 64 8.93 33.12 0.31
C VAL A 64 7.83 32.25 0.90
N MET A 65 6.64 32.80 1.14
CA MET A 65 5.51 32.03 1.66
C MET A 65 5.04 30.95 0.68
N GLY A 66 5.05 31.25 -0.63
CA GLY A 66 4.75 30.26 -1.67
C GLY A 66 5.76 29.10 -1.70
N LEU A 67 7.06 29.40 -1.66
CA LEU A 67 8.12 28.38 -1.63
C LEU A 67 8.10 27.55 -0.34
N LEU A 68 7.85 28.18 0.80
CA LEU A 68 7.79 27.51 2.09
C LEU A 68 6.59 26.58 2.16
N GLY A 69 5.42 27.02 1.66
CA GLY A 69 4.24 26.16 1.52
C GLY A 69 4.49 24.95 0.61
N ALA A 70 4.99 25.18 -0.60
CA ALA A 70 5.23 24.11 -1.58
C ALA A 70 6.23 23.06 -1.06
N SER A 71 7.34 23.50 -0.47
CA SER A 71 8.36 22.60 0.09
C SER A 71 7.84 21.83 1.30
N LEU A 72 7.07 22.46 2.18
CA LEU A 72 6.49 21.81 3.36
C LEU A 72 5.43 20.77 2.96
N THR A 73 4.56 21.08 2.00
CA THR A 73 3.59 20.13 1.46
C THR A 73 4.27 18.92 0.82
N ALA A 74 5.34 19.14 0.03
CA ALA A 74 6.12 18.06 -0.55
C ALA A 74 6.75 17.16 0.52
N LEU A 75 7.33 17.77 1.57
CA LEU A 75 7.92 17.05 2.69
C LEU A 75 6.88 16.22 3.46
N ILE A 76 5.72 16.80 3.77
CA ILE A 76 4.60 16.10 4.43
C ILE A 76 4.13 14.91 3.57
N SER A 77 4.03 15.08 2.25
CA SER A 77 3.66 14.00 1.33
C SER A 77 4.69 12.86 1.32
N MET A 78 5.99 13.18 1.30
CA MET A 78 7.05 12.17 1.40
C MET A 78 7.00 11.42 2.73
N LEU A 79 6.79 12.13 3.85
CA LEU A 79 6.65 11.52 5.18
C LEU A 79 5.42 10.59 5.27
N GLY A 80 4.28 11.01 4.70
CA GLY A 80 3.07 10.20 4.63
C GLY A 80 3.25 8.91 3.81
N ASN A 81 4.01 8.97 2.72
CA ASN A 81 4.36 7.81 1.90
C ASN A 81 5.33 6.85 2.61
N ILE A 82 6.25 7.36 3.45
CA ILE A 82 7.23 6.55 4.20
C ILE A 82 6.60 5.88 5.42
N ALA A 83 5.74 6.58 6.17
CA ALA A 83 4.92 5.97 7.23
C ALA A 83 3.80 5.08 6.64
N GLY A 84 3.63 5.12 5.32
CA GLY A 84 2.56 4.55 4.50
C GLY A 84 1.19 4.64 5.13
N ALA A 85 0.86 5.88 5.53
CA ALA A 85 -0.50 6.36 5.68
C ALA A 85 -1.25 6.36 4.35
N THR A 86 -0.52 6.36 3.24
CA THR A 86 -1.01 5.99 1.91
C THR A 86 -0.80 4.49 1.73
N GLU A 87 -1.83 3.69 2.03
CA GLU A 87 -1.94 2.38 1.37
C GLU A 87 -1.83 2.68 -0.12
N LYS A 88 -0.85 2.07 -0.81
CA LYS A 88 -0.86 2.04 -2.26
C LYS A 88 -2.15 1.31 -2.61
N GLU A 89 -3.20 2.07 -2.89
CA GLU A 89 -4.46 1.60 -3.45
C GLU A 89 -4.09 0.51 -4.46
N GLU A 90 -4.53 -0.73 -4.22
CA GLU A 90 -4.13 -1.86 -5.06
C GLU A 90 -4.46 -1.46 -6.50
N LYS A 91 -3.42 -1.17 -7.30
CA LYS A 91 -3.62 -0.68 -8.65
C LYS A 91 -4.56 -1.67 -9.34
N PRO A 92 -5.61 -1.20 -10.05
CA PRO A 92 -6.62 -2.08 -10.66
C PRO A 92 -6.01 -3.17 -11.56
N GLU A 93 -4.80 -2.92 -12.06
CA GLU A 93 -3.87 -3.88 -12.67
C GLU A 93 -3.81 -5.25 -11.94
N PHE A 94 -3.75 -5.25 -10.60
CA PHE A 94 -3.63 -6.48 -9.80
C PHE A 94 -4.95 -7.26 -9.73
N GLU A 95 -6.10 -6.59 -9.70
CA GLU A 95 -7.40 -7.25 -9.86
C GLU A 95 -7.56 -7.84 -11.26
N VAL A 96 -7.11 -7.11 -12.28
CA VAL A 96 -7.13 -7.58 -13.67
C VAL A 96 -6.27 -8.83 -13.83
N ILE A 97 -5.04 -8.85 -13.27
CA ILE A 97 -4.17 -10.03 -13.30
C ILE A 97 -4.83 -11.21 -12.56
N LYS A 98 -5.41 -11.01 -11.37
CA LYS A 98 -6.16 -12.06 -10.65
C LYS A 98 -7.32 -12.59 -11.52
N SER A 99 -8.06 -11.71 -12.20
CA SER A 99 -9.18 -12.08 -13.07
C SER A 99 -8.74 -12.85 -14.33
N LEU A 100 -7.59 -12.48 -14.91
CA LEU A 100 -7.00 -13.14 -16.08
C LEU A 100 -6.48 -14.53 -15.70
N VAL A 101 -5.80 -14.65 -14.56
CA VAL A 101 -5.36 -15.96 -14.03
C VAL A 101 -6.57 -16.85 -13.75
N ALA A 102 -7.63 -16.33 -13.13
CA ALA A 102 -8.86 -17.09 -12.89
C ALA A 102 -9.56 -17.54 -14.19
N LYS A 103 -9.54 -16.70 -15.24
CA LYS A 103 -10.07 -17.08 -16.56
C LYS A 103 -9.19 -18.12 -17.25
N LEU A 104 -7.87 -18.01 -17.14
CA LEU A 104 -6.92 -18.97 -17.71
C LEU A 104 -7.05 -20.34 -17.01
N ASP A 105 -7.16 -20.34 -15.68
CA ASP A 105 -7.37 -21.55 -14.87
C ASP A 105 -8.73 -22.20 -15.17
N LYS A 106 -9.76 -21.39 -15.46
CA LYS A 106 -11.07 -21.88 -15.92
C LYS A 106 -11.02 -22.46 -17.35
N LEU A 107 -10.15 -21.96 -18.22
CA LEU A 107 -9.98 -22.45 -19.59
C LEU A 107 -9.05 -23.68 -19.67
N ASP A 108 -8.12 -23.82 -18.71
CA ASP A 108 -7.25 -24.99 -18.58
C ASP A 108 -7.99 -26.22 -17.99
N ARG A 109 -9.18 -25.99 -17.42
CA ARG A 109 -10.18 -27.06 -17.25
C ARG A 109 -10.67 -27.48 -18.62
N LYS A 110 -9.97 -28.44 -19.25
CA LYS A 110 -10.35 -29.19 -20.46
C LYS A 110 -11.86 -29.16 -20.70
N GLU A 111 -12.33 -28.21 -21.49
CA GLU A 111 -13.70 -28.27 -21.98
C GLU A 111 -13.80 -29.52 -22.85
N GLN A 112 -14.66 -30.45 -22.46
CA GLN A 112 -14.85 -31.70 -23.19
C GLN A 112 -15.27 -31.37 -24.63
N PRO A 113 -14.68 -32.03 -25.64
CA PRO A 113 -14.87 -31.65 -27.04
C PRO A 113 -16.35 -31.67 -27.41
N MET A 114 -16.82 -30.58 -28.00
CA MET A 114 -18.20 -30.45 -28.45
C MET A 114 -18.29 -30.82 -29.92
N ARG A 115 -19.09 -31.84 -30.23
CA ARG A 115 -19.35 -32.31 -31.59
C ARG A 115 -20.80 -31.98 -31.96
N VAL A 116 -20.97 -31.30 -33.09
CA VAL A 116 -22.29 -30.96 -33.62
C VAL A 116 -22.50 -31.73 -34.91
N ASP A 117 -23.52 -32.58 -34.93
CA ASP A 117 -23.97 -33.30 -36.12
C ASP A 117 -25.33 -32.71 -36.54
N VAL A 118 -25.45 -32.37 -37.82
CA VAL A 118 -26.67 -31.80 -38.41
C VAL A 118 -27.28 -32.84 -39.33
N GLU A 119 -28.43 -33.38 -38.94
CA GLU A 119 -29.17 -34.38 -39.72
C GLU A 119 -30.51 -33.78 -40.17
N GLY A 120 -30.56 -33.26 -41.41
CA GLY A 120 -31.79 -32.68 -41.96
C GLY A 120 -32.26 -31.45 -41.16
N ASP A 121 -33.44 -31.53 -40.55
CA ASP A 121 -34.09 -30.43 -39.80
C ASP A 121 -33.86 -30.48 -38.27
N HIS A 122 -32.98 -31.37 -37.79
CA HIS A 122 -32.60 -31.44 -36.38
C HIS A 122 -31.09 -31.37 -36.17
N VAL A 123 -30.71 -30.79 -35.04
CA VAL A 123 -29.32 -30.59 -34.62
C VAL A 123 -29.07 -31.40 -33.36
N ILE A 124 -28.02 -32.22 -33.40
CA ILE A 124 -27.53 -32.99 -32.27
C ILE A 124 -26.22 -32.39 -31.80
N VAL A 125 -26.20 -31.91 -30.55
CA VAL A 125 -24.99 -31.39 -29.90
C VAL A 125 -24.56 -32.40 -28.84
N THR A 126 -23.34 -32.92 -29.01
CA THR A 126 -22.70 -33.84 -28.05
C THR A 126 -21.58 -33.08 -27.34
N LYS A 127 -21.65 -32.98 -26.01
CA LYS A 127 -20.63 -32.37 -25.16
C LYS A 127 -20.20 -33.39 -24.11
N GLY A 128 -19.08 -34.07 -24.36
CA GLY A 128 -18.65 -35.17 -23.50
C GLY A 128 -19.69 -36.30 -23.47
N ASP A 129 -20.24 -36.58 -22.29
CA ASP A 129 -21.27 -37.60 -22.07
C ASP A 129 -22.71 -37.06 -22.27
N ASP A 130 -22.88 -35.74 -22.40
CA ASP A 130 -24.19 -35.10 -22.56
C ASP A 130 -24.57 -34.96 -24.05
N VAL A 131 -25.79 -35.39 -24.41
CA VAL A 131 -26.35 -35.27 -25.77
C VAL A 131 -27.64 -34.46 -25.72
N VAL A 132 -27.67 -33.33 -26.42
CA VAL A 132 -28.84 -32.46 -26.55
C VAL A 132 -29.33 -32.49 -28.00
N ARG A 133 -30.63 -32.70 -28.20
CA ARG A 133 -31.28 -32.69 -29.51
C ARG A 133 -32.25 -31.52 -29.58
N ALA A 134 -32.10 -30.70 -30.61
CA ALA A 134 -33.05 -29.63 -30.92
C ALA A 134 -33.61 -29.87 -32.33
N SER A 135 -34.93 -29.90 -32.45
CA SER A 135 -35.63 -29.82 -33.74
C SER A 135 -36.14 -28.40 -33.95
N LYS A 136 -36.22 -27.97 -35.20
CA LYS A 136 -36.86 -26.71 -35.56
C LYS A 136 -38.37 -26.75 -35.37
#